data_AF-A0AAU5GC72-F1
#
_entry.id   AF-A0AAU5GC72-F1
#
_cell.length_a   1.000
_cell.length_b   1.000
_cell.length_c   1.000
_cell.angle_alpha   90.00
_cell.angle_beta   90.00
_cell.angle_gamma   90.00
#
_symmetry.space_group_name_H-M   'P 1'
#
loop_
_entity.id
_entity.type
_entity.pdbx_description
1 polymer ?
#
loop_
_entity_poly.entity_id
_entity_poly.type
_entity_poly.pdbx_seq_one_letter_code
_entity_poly.pdbx_strand_id
1 'polypeptide(L)'
;MSIIHAFLRWALGVVAPGTGRRRAVSRPAGSLTVPRPHALPTAPRRLLAQRSPYGLHGPLDGGATAMVRPYVVESEREQARQSRRRVALVVLAADFGVDLDDHVIGAKAVA
;
A
#
# COMPACT_ATOMS: atom_id res chain seq x y z
N MET A 1 -19.37 31.09 14.49
CA MET A 1 -19.29 29.77 13.82
C MET A 1 -18.00 29.63 12.97
N SER A 2 -16.81 29.89 13.52
CA SER A 2 -15.56 29.96 12.73
C SER A 2 -14.44 29.04 13.25
N ILE A 3 -14.32 28.90 14.58
CA ILE A 3 -13.19 28.17 15.18
C ILE A 3 -13.25 26.65 14.98
N ILE A 4 -14.45 26.08 15.00
CA ILE A 4 -14.66 24.65 14.80
C ILE A 4 -14.25 24.24 13.37
N HIS A 5 -14.61 25.04 12.37
CA HIS A 5 -14.24 24.82 10.98
C HIS A 5 -12.73 24.97 10.75
N ALA A 6 -12.10 25.96 11.40
CA ALA A 6 -10.66 26.15 11.34
C ALA A 6 -9.91 24.96 11.94
N PHE A 7 -10.39 24.45 13.09
CA PHE A 7 -9.81 23.31 13.78
C PHE A 7 -9.98 22.01 12.99
N LEU A 8 -11.17 21.76 12.43
CA LEU A 8 -11.44 20.61 11.55
C LEU A 8 -10.54 20.61 10.32
N ARG A 9 -10.34 21.77 9.68
CA ARG A 9 -9.47 21.88 8.50
C ARG A 9 -8.00 21.63 8.83
N TRP A 10 -7.55 22.11 9.99
CA TRP A 10 -6.20 21.85 10.50
C TRP A 10 -6.00 20.36 10.79
N ALA A 11 -6.93 19.74 11.53
CA ALA A 11 -6.87 18.32 11.87
C ALA A 11 -6.87 17.40 10.63
N LEU A 12 -7.69 17.70 9.62
CA LEU A 12 -7.73 16.93 8.37
C LEU A 12 -6.39 16.98 7.62
N GLY A 13 -5.70 18.13 7.65
CA GLY A 13 -4.39 18.30 7.01
C GLY A 13 -3.27 17.51 7.70
N VAL A 14 -3.41 17.22 8.99
CA VAL A 14 -2.44 16.41 9.76
C VAL A 14 -2.70 14.92 9.61
N VAL A 15 -3.98 14.51 9.54
CA VAL A 15 -4.38 13.08 9.57
C VAL A 15 -4.47 12.46 8.17
N ALA A 16 -4.70 13.23 7.11
CA ALA A 16 -4.75 12.71 5.75
C ALA A 16 -3.41 12.96 5.02
N PRO A 17 -2.52 11.95 4.89
CA PRO A 17 -1.40 12.05 3.97
C PRO A 17 -1.98 12.25 2.57
N GLY A 18 -1.52 13.28 1.86
CA GLY A 18 -2.05 13.70 0.57
C GLY A 18 -2.44 12.51 -0.31
N THR A 19 -3.74 12.35 -0.55
CA THR A 19 -4.28 11.24 -1.34
C THR A 19 -3.63 11.30 -2.72
N GLY A 20 -2.76 10.31 -2.98
CA GLY A 20 -1.86 10.28 -4.12
C GLY A 20 -2.60 10.31 -5.45
N ARG A 21 -2.89 11.51 -5.96
CA ARG A 21 -3.36 11.80 -7.31
C ARG A 21 -2.31 11.51 -8.40
N ARG A 22 -1.35 10.62 -8.15
CA ARG A 22 -0.24 10.27 -9.07
C ARG A 22 -0.36 8.86 -9.68
N ARG A 23 -1.56 8.30 -9.79
CA ARG A 23 -1.80 7.09 -10.61
C ARG A 23 -3.03 7.23 -11.52
N ALA A 24 -3.16 8.39 -12.16
CA ALA A 24 -4.15 8.61 -13.22
C ALA A 24 -3.48 8.97 -14.57
N VAL A 25 -2.27 8.45 -14.81
CA VAL A 25 -1.69 8.43 -16.15
C VAL A 25 -1.45 6.97 -16.52
N SER A 26 -2.53 6.30 -16.91
CA SER A 26 -2.43 5.12 -17.78
C SER A 26 -1.90 5.62 -19.11
N ARG A 27 -0.58 5.68 -19.26
CA ARG A 27 0.04 5.86 -20.58
C ARG A 27 -0.35 4.63 -21.38
N PRO A 28 -1.09 4.74 -22.51
CA PRO A 28 -1.25 3.59 -23.39
C PRO A 28 0.16 3.18 -23.83
N ALA A 29 0.52 1.93 -23.58
CA ALA A 29 1.68 1.32 -24.21
C ALA A 29 1.43 1.41 -25.72
N GLY A 30 2.10 2.35 -26.39
CA GLY A 30 2.12 2.38 -27.84
C GLY A 30 2.64 1.03 -28.31
N SER A 31 1.78 0.25 -28.95
CA SER A 31 2.18 -0.96 -29.66
C SER A 31 3.17 -0.53 -30.72
N LEU A 32 4.46 -0.66 -30.44
CA LEU A 32 5.49 -0.55 -31.44
C LEU A 32 5.29 -1.72 -32.40
N THR A 33 4.66 -1.46 -33.53
CA THR A 33 4.58 -2.38 -34.65
C THR A 33 6.00 -2.67 -35.12
N VAL A 34 6.55 -3.80 -34.71
CA VAL A 34 7.82 -4.31 -35.22
C VAL A 34 7.60 -4.69 -36.70
N PRO A 35 8.39 -4.19 -37.66
CA PRO A 35 8.28 -4.63 -39.04
C PRO A 35 8.58 -6.12 -39.12
N ARG A 36 7.61 -6.90 -39.62
CA ARG A 36 7.74 -8.33 -39.87
C ARG A 36 8.71 -8.54 -41.04
N PRO A 37 9.87 -9.19 -40.87
CA PRO A 37 10.70 -9.57 -42.00
C PRO A 37 9.97 -10.65 -42.81
N HIS A 38 9.70 -10.37 -44.08
CA HIS A 38 9.20 -11.36 -45.02
C HIS A 38 10.19 -12.54 -45.12
N ALA A 39 9.62 -13.74 -45.06
CA ALA A 39 10.34 -15.00 -44.98
C ALA A 39 11.11 -15.35 -46.27
N LEU A 40 12.28 -15.95 -46.09
CA LEU A 40 12.82 -16.96 -47.02
C LEU A 40 12.89 -18.29 -46.25
N PRO A 41 12.43 -19.43 -46.81
CA PRO A 41 12.44 -20.71 -46.11
C PRO A 41 13.80 -21.36 -46.29
N THR A 42 14.57 -21.52 -45.21
CA THR A 42 15.78 -22.35 -45.24
C THR A 42 15.92 -23.09 -43.91
N ALA A 43 15.41 -24.33 -43.93
CA ALA A 43 15.56 -25.41 -42.95
C ALA A 43 15.22 -25.10 -41.47
N PRO A 44 14.59 -26.02 -40.71
CA PRO A 44 14.47 -25.85 -39.27
C PRO A 44 15.85 -26.06 -38.64
N ARG A 45 16.68 -25.01 -38.62
CA ARG A 45 17.80 -24.90 -37.71
C ARG A 45 17.17 -24.99 -36.32
N ARG A 46 17.30 -26.15 -35.66
CA ARG A 46 16.78 -26.39 -34.31
C ARG A 46 17.19 -25.19 -33.48
N LEU A 47 16.22 -24.30 -33.20
CA LEU A 47 16.44 -23.18 -32.31
C LEU A 47 16.87 -23.85 -31.02
N LEU A 48 18.14 -23.67 -30.62
CA LEU A 48 18.56 -24.01 -29.27
C LEU A 48 17.51 -23.40 -28.38
N ALA A 49 16.76 -24.26 -27.67
CA ALA A 49 15.60 -23.85 -26.91
C ALA A 49 15.99 -22.60 -26.13
N GLN A 50 15.36 -21.48 -26.45
CA GLN A 50 15.72 -20.15 -25.95
C GLN A 50 15.61 -20.22 -24.42
N ARG A 51 16.71 -20.51 -23.74
CA ARG A 51 16.74 -20.62 -22.28
C ARG A 51 16.90 -19.22 -21.74
N SER A 52 15.96 -18.79 -20.90
CA SER A 52 16.17 -17.60 -20.11
C SER A 52 17.42 -17.83 -19.24
N PRO A 53 18.28 -16.81 -19.04
CA PRO A 53 19.46 -16.92 -18.17
C PRO A 53 19.13 -17.44 -16.77
N TYR A 54 17.89 -17.22 -16.32
CA TYR A 54 17.38 -17.65 -15.01
C TYR A 54 16.80 -19.07 -15.00
N GLY A 55 16.61 -19.70 -16.16
CA GLY A 55 16.06 -21.07 -16.28
C GLY A 55 17.11 -22.19 -16.22
N LEU A 56 18.36 -21.84 -15.91
CA LEU A 56 19.48 -22.78 -15.79
C LEU A 56 19.71 -23.28 -14.36
N HIS A 57 19.17 -22.58 -13.37
CA HIS A 57 19.26 -22.99 -11.98
C HIS A 57 18.22 -24.08 -11.72
N GLY A 58 18.61 -25.12 -10.97
CA GLY A 58 17.68 -26.13 -10.46
C GLY A 58 16.58 -25.48 -9.60
N PRO A 59 15.59 -26.27 -9.15
CA PRO A 59 14.53 -25.76 -8.27
C PRO A 59 15.15 -24.94 -7.14
N LEU A 60 14.73 -23.68 -6.98
CA LEU A 60 15.22 -22.84 -5.90
C LEU A 60 14.77 -23.47 -4.58
N ASP A 61 15.73 -23.82 -3.73
CA ASP A 61 15.44 -24.27 -2.37
C ASP A 61 14.99 -23.05 -1.54
N GLY A 62 13.67 -22.91 -1.40
CA GLY A 62 13.07 -21.87 -0.57
C GLY A 62 13.41 -22.03 0.92
N GLY A 63 13.87 -23.20 1.36
CA GLY A 63 14.34 -23.44 2.73
C GLY A 63 15.79 -22.98 2.96
N ALA A 64 16.62 -22.94 1.91
CA ALA A 64 17.98 -22.44 1.99
C ALA A 64 18.08 -20.91 2.13
N THR A 65 16.98 -20.18 1.91
CA THR A 65 16.92 -18.71 2.01
C THR A 65 15.97 -18.29 3.12
N ALA A 66 16.47 -17.58 4.14
CA ALA A 66 15.61 -17.00 5.16
C ALA A 66 14.65 -15.98 4.51
N MET A 67 13.34 -16.25 4.58
CA MET A 67 12.33 -15.28 4.13
C MET A 67 12.28 -14.11 5.11
N VAL A 68 13.13 -13.12 4.90
CA VAL A 68 13.02 -11.84 5.60
C VAL A 68 11.81 -11.11 5.02
N ARG A 69 10.86 -10.72 5.87
CA ARG A 69 9.73 -9.84 5.49
C ARG A 69 9.89 -8.47 6.15
N PRO A 70 10.76 -7.58 5.62
CA PRO A 70 11.06 -6.30 6.26
C PRO A 70 9.81 -5.47 6.59
N TYR A 71 8.82 -5.51 5.70
CA TYR A 71 7.57 -4.77 5.85
C TYR A 71 6.69 -5.25 6.99
N VAL A 72 6.82 -6.51 7.42
CA VAL A 72 6.03 -7.07 8.51
C VAL A 72 6.53 -6.52 9.83
N VAL A 73 7.85 -6.56 10.03
CA VAL A 73 8.48 -6.02 11.24
C VAL A 73 8.15 -4.53 11.41
N GLU A 74 8.18 -3.75 10.32
CA GLU A 74 7.75 -2.36 10.38
C GLU A 74 6.25 -2.18 10.63
N SER A 75 5.40 -3.04 10.06
CA SER A 75 3.95 -2.99 10.31
C SER A 75 3.61 -3.31 11.77
N GLU A 76 4.30 -4.29 12.37
CA GLU A 76 4.12 -4.67 13.77
C GLU A 76 4.58 -3.55 14.71
N ARG A 77 5.72 -2.92 14.40
CA ARG A 77 6.21 -1.75 15.14
C ARG A 77 5.21 -0.60 15.12
N GLU A 78 4.65 -0.31 13.95
CA GLU A 78 3.67 0.75 13.82
C GLU A 78 2.37 0.41 14.57
N GLN A 79 1.90 -0.83 14.48
CA GLN A 79 0.74 -1.29 15.23
C GLN A 79 0.96 -1.19 16.75
N ALA A 80 2.16 -1.50 17.24
CA ALA A 80 2.51 -1.35 18.65
C ALA A 80 2.56 0.14 19.09
N ARG A 81 2.96 1.06 18.21
CA ARG A 81 2.87 2.51 18.50
C ARG A 81 1.42 2.97 18.54
N GLN A 82 0.59 2.50 17.60
CA GLN A 82 -0.82 2.83 17.54
C GLN A 82 -1.59 2.30 18.75
N SER A 83 -1.33 1.08 19.19
CA SER A 83 -1.98 0.51 20.38
C SER A 83 -1.65 1.33 21.64
N ARG A 84 -0.38 1.72 21.83
CA ARG A 84 0.02 2.60 22.93
C ARG A 84 -0.67 3.96 22.88
N ARG A 85 -0.78 4.57 21.69
CA ARG A 85 -1.51 5.84 21.52
C ARG A 85 -2.99 5.69 21.84
N ARG A 86 -3.64 4.60 21.39
CA ARG A 86 -5.04 4.31 21.69
C ARG A 86 -5.27 4.15 23.19
N VAL A 87 -4.42 3.40 23.88
CA VAL A 87 -4.50 3.24 25.33
C VAL A 87 -4.34 4.59 26.04
N ALA A 88 -3.35 5.39 25.65
CA ALA A 88 -3.15 6.72 26.24
C ALA A 88 -4.36 7.65 26.01
N LEU A 89 -4.98 7.59 24.83
CA LEU A 89 -6.20 8.35 24.53
C LEU A 89 -7.40 7.86 25.35
N VAL A 90 -7.58 6.55 25.52
CA VAL A 90 -8.65 5.97 26.36
C VAL A 90 -8.48 6.39 27.81
N VAL A 91 -7.26 6.32 28.36
CA VAL A 91 -6.98 6.77 29.74
C VAL A 91 -7.28 8.25 29.90
N LEU A 92 -6.79 9.09 28.99
CA LEU A 92 -7.06 10.53 29.02
C LEU A 92 -8.56 10.82 28.94
N ALA A 93 -9.28 10.15 28.04
CA ALA A 93 -10.72 10.31 27.89
C ALA A 93 -11.46 9.91 29.17
N ALA A 94 -11.07 8.80 29.80
CA ALA A 94 -11.64 8.35 31.07
C ALA A 94 -11.42 9.38 32.20
N ASP A 95 -10.25 10.02 32.27
CA ASP A 95 -9.96 11.07 33.26
C ASP A 95 -10.90 12.29 33.10
N PHE A 96 -11.40 12.54 31.88
CA PHE A 96 -12.38 13.57 31.58
C PHE A 96 -13.83 13.06 31.57
N GLY A 97 -14.08 11.80 31.92
CA GLY A 97 -15.41 11.18 31.89
C GLY A 97 -15.97 10.99 30.47
N VAL A 98 -15.12 10.97 29.44
CA VAL A 98 -15.48 10.71 28.05
C VAL A 98 -15.32 9.22 27.78
N ASP A 99 -16.43 8.54 27.49
CA ASP A 99 -16.42 7.17 27.00
C ASP A 99 -16.16 7.15 25.49
N LEU A 100 -15.11 6.45 25.05
CA LEU A 100 -14.76 6.28 23.64
C LEU A 100 -15.44 5.07 23.01
N ASP A 101 -16.00 4.16 23.82
CA ASP A 101 -16.71 2.98 23.34
C ASP A 101 -18.17 3.32 22.96
N ASP A 102 -18.78 4.30 23.63
CA ASP A 102 -20.06 4.89 23.26
C ASP A 102 -19.91 5.81 22.03
N HIS A 103 -20.01 5.19 20.85
CA HIS A 103 -19.97 5.88 19.57
C HIS A 103 -21.23 6.73 19.34
N VAL A 104 -21.33 7.91 19.94
CA VAL A 104 -22.24 8.97 19.46
C VAL A 104 -21.46 9.95 18.60
N ILE A 105 -21.13 9.53 17.37
CA ILE A 105 -20.75 10.46 16.31
C ILE A 105 -22.04 11.11 15.81
N GLY A 106 -22.33 12.32 16.28
CA GLY A 106 -23.50 13.11 15.92
C GLY A 106 -24.47 13.25 17.08
N ALA A 107 -24.22 14.25 17.94
CA ALA A 107 -25.16 14.62 18.99
C ALA A 107 -26.56 14.84 18.39
N LYS A 108 -27.49 14.02 18.86
CA LYS A 108 -28.94 14.14 18.73
C LYS A 108 -29.31 15.61 18.99
N ALA A 109 -29.95 16.27 18.02
CA ALA A 109 -30.53 17.58 18.24
C ALA A 109 -31.38 17.53 19.51
N VAL A 110 -31.03 18.38 20.48
CA VAL A 110 -31.82 18.60 21.68
C VAL A 110 -33.17 19.19 21.26
N ALA A 111 -34.21 18.75 21.97
CA ALA A 111 -35.64 18.97 21.78
C ALA A 111 -36.06 20.40 21.35
#